data_AF-A0A6A8QJ51-F1
#
_entry.id   AF-A0A6A8QJ51-F1
#
_cell.length_a   1.000
_cell.length_b   1.000
_cell.length_c   1.000
_cell.angle_alpha   90.00
_cell.angle_beta   90.00
_cell.angle_gamma   90.00
#
_symmetry.space_group_name_H-M   'P 1'
#
loop_
_entity.id
_entity.type
_entity.pdbx_description
1 polymer ?
#
loop_
_entity_poly.entity_id
_entity_poly.type
_entity_poly.pdbx_seq_one_letter_code
_entity_poly.pdbx_strand_id
1 'polypeptide(L)'
;MSDKQVDFDEVAFRCLKGRRDAVVFIKMMCDILHTWDDLIDRDKPVDPEAINRAFFTALVTLPRDPFYAANFALLNPIVETAIYNWWTANLYEASSDEDRLRAAFILRSSYSDIATMCARIVGGPDWARTVGPEIHDHWHGEGWAKYLLNLEHEKECRA
;
A
#
# COMPACT_ATOMS: atom_id res chain seq x y z
N MET A 1 27.45 2.01 3.24
CA MET A 1 26.74 3.31 3.24
C MET A 1 25.35 3.02 3.75
N SER A 2 24.99 3.59 4.91
CA SER A 2 23.72 3.29 5.59
C SER A 2 22.57 3.74 4.68
N ASP A 3 21.78 2.78 4.24
CA ASP A 3 20.57 2.98 3.48
C ASP A 3 19.55 3.61 4.42
N LYS A 4 19.46 4.94 4.41
CA LYS A 4 18.41 5.63 5.16
C LYS A 4 17.13 5.43 4.37
N GLN A 5 16.32 4.46 4.80
CA GLN A 5 14.92 4.38 4.41
C GLN A 5 14.33 5.79 4.55
N VAL A 6 13.98 6.42 3.42
CA VAL A 6 13.38 7.77 3.44
C VAL A 6 12.03 7.65 4.14
N ASP A 7 11.74 8.56 5.06
CA ASP A 7 10.49 8.57 5.81
C ASP A 7 9.29 8.65 4.86
N PHE A 8 8.29 7.79 5.08
CA PHE A 8 7.05 7.75 4.32
C PHE A 8 6.40 9.15 4.26
N ASP A 9 6.43 9.88 5.36
CA ASP A 9 5.84 11.22 5.46
C ASP A 9 6.53 12.22 4.53
N GLU A 10 7.86 12.14 4.41
CA GLU A 10 8.63 13.01 3.53
C GLU A 10 8.35 12.70 2.06
N VAL A 11 8.35 11.41 1.69
CA VAL A 11 8.03 10.96 0.33
C VAL A 11 6.61 11.37 -0.04
N ALA A 12 5.62 11.02 0.78
CA ALA A 12 4.22 11.35 0.53
C ALA A 12 4.02 12.86 0.42
N PHE A 13 4.59 13.66 1.32
CA PHE A 13 4.44 15.12 1.26
C PHE A 13 5.07 15.72 0.00
N ARG A 14 6.24 15.24 -0.42
CA ARG A 14 6.90 15.68 -1.65
C ARG A 14 6.12 15.26 -2.90
N CYS A 15 5.83 13.97 -3.06
CA CYS A 15 5.11 13.43 -4.21
C CYS A 15 3.72 14.02 -4.36
N LEU A 16 3.09 14.45 -3.26
CA LEU A 16 1.78 15.08 -3.29
C LEU A 16 1.84 16.62 -3.25
N LYS A 17 2.99 17.22 -3.56
CA LYS A 17 3.18 18.68 -3.66
C LYS A 17 2.71 19.45 -2.42
N GLY A 18 2.87 18.85 -1.24
CA GLY A 18 2.45 19.42 0.04
C GLY A 18 0.93 19.44 0.27
N ARG A 19 0.14 18.76 -0.57
CA ARG A 19 -1.32 18.63 -0.40
C ARG A 19 -1.65 17.74 0.79
N ARG A 20 -1.84 18.38 1.95
CA ARG A 20 -2.08 17.71 3.23
C ARG A 20 -3.29 16.79 3.23
N ASP A 21 -4.36 17.18 2.54
CA ASP A 21 -5.57 16.37 2.36
C ASP A 21 -5.27 15.05 1.63
N ALA A 22 -4.49 15.10 0.54
CA ALA A 22 -4.04 13.90 -0.16
C ALA A 22 -3.12 13.01 0.70
N VAL A 23 -2.22 13.63 1.50
CA VAL A 23 -1.32 12.89 2.39
C VAL A 23 -2.11 12.17 3.49
N VAL A 24 -3.09 12.85 4.09
CA VAL A 24 -3.98 12.26 5.10
C VAL A 24 -4.76 11.09 4.51
N PHE A 25 -5.28 11.23 3.29
CA PHE A 25 -5.95 10.14 2.57
C PHE A 25 -5.05 8.91 2.39
N ILE A 26 -3.82 9.08 1.86
CA ILE A 26 -2.91 7.94 1.64
C ILE A 26 -2.55 7.27 2.97
N LYS A 27 -2.30 8.04 4.03
CA LYS A 27 -2.04 7.49 5.37
C LYS A 27 -3.18 6.61 5.86
N MET A 28 -4.41 7.10 5.79
CA MET A 28 -5.58 6.32 6.17
C MET A 28 -5.70 5.03 5.34
N MET A 29 -5.43 5.10 4.04
CA MET A 29 -5.43 3.91 3.18
C MET A 29 -4.34 2.90 3.58
N CYS A 30 -3.11 3.35 3.81
CA CYS A 30 -2.02 2.48 4.26
C CYS A 30 -2.35 1.83 5.60
N ASP A 31 -2.87 2.58 6.57
CA ASP A 31 -3.25 2.04 7.88
C ASP A 31 -4.33 0.96 7.76
N ILE A 32 -5.35 1.19 6.93
CA ILE A 32 -6.39 0.19 6.67
C ILE A 32 -5.81 -1.07 6.03
N LEU A 33 -5.01 -0.90 4.96
CA LEU A 33 -4.48 -2.02 4.18
C LEU A 33 -3.46 -2.85 4.98
N HIS A 34 -2.53 -2.21 5.70
CA HIS A 34 -1.58 -2.91 6.55
C HIS A 34 -2.28 -3.63 7.71
N THR A 35 -3.31 -3.03 8.33
CA THR A 35 -4.07 -3.72 9.38
C THR A 35 -4.81 -4.94 8.81
N TRP A 36 -5.33 -4.85 7.59
CA TRP A 36 -5.97 -5.99 6.93
C TRP A 36 -4.95 -7.10 6.61
N ASP A 37 -3.79 -6.74 6.07
CA ASP A 37 -2.66 -7.64 5.79
C ASP A 37 -2.26 -8.41 7.08
N ASP A 38 -1.96 -7.68 8.15
CA ASP A 38 -1.57 -8.25 9.45
C ASP A 38 -2.62 -9.26 10.00
N LEU A 39 -3.92 -8.96 9.83
CA LEU A 39 -5.00 -9.85 10.28
C LEU A 39 -5.08 -11.16 9.50
N ILE A 40 -4.67 -11.13 8.24
CA ILE A 40 -4.70 -12.27 7.32
C ILE A 40 -3.41 -13.07 7.46
N ASP A 41 -2.30 -12.37 7.66
CA ASP A 41 -0.99 -12.95 7.75
C ASP A 41 -0.73 -13.63 9.09
N ARG A 42 -1.30 -13.12 10.18
CA ARG A 42 -1.21 -13.73 11.53
C ARG A 42 0.22 -14.00 11.99
N ASP A 43 1.19 -13.31 11.42
CA ASP A 43 2.61 -13.38 11.73
C ASP A 43 2.95 -12.60 13.02
N LYS A 44 2.07 -11.68 13.42
CA LYS A 44 2.17 -10.90 14.65
C LYS A 44 0.80 -10.60 15.28
N PRO A 45 0.74 -10.31 16.59
CA PRO A 45 -0.51 -9.91 17.24
C PRO A 45 -0.94 -8.50 16.79
N VAL A 46 -2.21 -8.37 16.43
CA VAL A 46 -2.83 -7.07 16.12
C VAL A 46 -3.63 -6.57 17.32
N ASP A 47 -3.35 -5.34 17.75
CA ASP A 47 -4.07 -4.66 18.84
C ASP A 47 -5.57 -4.54 18.50
N PRO A 48 -6.50 -5.00 19.36
CA PRO A 48 -7.93 -4.85 19.15
C PRO A 48 -8.37 -3.41 18.86
N GLU A 49 -7.71 -2.42 19.45
CA GLU A 49 -8.02 -1.03 19.18
C GLU A 49 -7.57 -0.62 17.77
N ALA A 50 -6.45 -1.14 17.26
CA ALA A 50 -6.05 -0.96 15.87
C ALA A 50 -7.07 -1.54 14.88
N ILE A 51 -7.60 -2.73 15.18
CA ILE A 51 -8.68 -3.36 14.40
C ILE A 51 -9.90 -2.44 14.38
N ASN A 52 -10.39 -2.03 15.55
CA ASN A 52 -11.57 -1.15 15.66
C ASN A 52 -11.37 0.16 14.88
N ARG A 53 -10.19 0.79 15.00
CA ARG A 53 -9.86 2.02 14.26
C ARG A 53 -9.82 1.78 12.75
N ALA A 54 -9.21 0.70 12.27
CA ALA A 54 -9.14 0.40 10.84
C ALA A 54 -10.53 0.19 10.24
N PHE A 55 -11.39 -0.59 10.89
CA PHE A 55 -12.76 -0.81 10.43
C PHE A 55 -13.62 0.46 10.49
N PHE A 56 -13.52 1.25 11.56
CA PHE A 56 -14.23 2.53 11.64
C PHE A 56 -13.73 3.50 10.56
N THR A 57 -12.42 3.53 10.31
CA THR A 57 -11.82 4.39 9.29
C THR A 57 -12.30 3.96 7.91
N ALA A 58 -12.28 2.68 7.57
CA ALA A 58 -12.72 2.17 6.28
C ALA A 58 -14.22 2.42 6.02
N LEU A 59 -15.08 2.22 7.03
CA LEU A 59 -16.54 2.27 6.87
C LEU A 59 -17.15 3.67 7.06
N VAL A 60 -16.50 4.53 7.85
CA VAL A 60 -17.07 5.82 8.26
C VAL A 60 -16.19 7.01 7.89
N THR A 61 -14.90 6.97 8.23
CA THR A 61 -14.00 8.11 8.02
C THR A 61 -13.63 8.29 6.55
N LEU A 62 -13.18 7.23 5.89
CA LEU A 62 -12.68 7.22 4.52
C LEU A 62 -13.76 7.68 3.51
N PRO A 63 -15.03 7.20 3.56
CA PRO A 63 -16.07 7.69 2.65
C PRO A 63 -16.41 9.17 2.84
N ARG A 64 -16.03 9.78 3.98
CA ARG A 64 -16.24 11.20 4.30
C ARG A 64 -15.00 12.05 4.08
N ASP A 65 -13.86 11.44 3.75
CA ASP A 65 -12.64 12.16 3.46
C ASP A 65 -12.85 13.09 2.24
N PRO A 66 -12.59 14.41 2.35
CA PRO A 66 -12.88 15.34 1.26
C PRO A 66 -12.09 15.03 -0.01
N PHE A 67 -10.84 14.57 0.11
CA PHE A 67 -10.00 14.26 -1.04
C PHE A 67 -10.51 13.01 -1.75
N TYR A 68 -10.83 11.95 -0.99
CA TYR A 68 -11.38 10.72 -1.53
C TYR A 68 -12.76 10.93 -2.14
N ALA A 69 -13.67 11.60 -1.44
CA ALA A 69 -15.02 11.86 -1.92
C ALA A 69 -15.03 12.69 -3.22
N ALA A 70 -14.18 13.71 -3.32
CA ALA A 70 -14.06 14.53 -4.53
C ALA A 70 -13.46 13.78 -5.71
N ASN A 71 -12.67 12.73 -5.47
CA ASN A 71 -11.94 11.98 -6.49
C ASN A 71 -12.35 10.50 -6.55
N PHE A 72 -13.51 10.16 -6.00
CA PHE A 72 -13.95 8.77 -5.79
C PHE A 72 -13.94 7.96 -7.09
N ALA A 73 -14.46 8.55 -8.17
CA ALA A 73 -14.52 7.90 -9.48
C ALA A 73 -13.14 7.57 -10.08
N LEU A 74 -12.07 8.24 -9.65
CA LEU A 74 -10.70 7.98 -10.08
C LEU A 74 -9.96 7.04 -9.14
N LEU A 75 -10.21 7.14 -7.83
CA LEU A 75 -9.47 6.42 -6.81
C LEU A 75 -10.08 5.06 -6.49
N ASN A 76 -11.40 4.95 -6.37
CA ASN A 76 -12.06 3.72 -5.94
C ASN A 76 -11.76 2.51 -6.86
N PRO A 77 -11.73 2.63 -8.20
CA PRO A 77 -11.34 1.52 -9.07
C PRO A 77 -9.89 1.07 -8.88
N ILE A 78 -8.97 1.99 -8.54
CA ILE A 78 -7.56 1.66 -8.25
C ILE A 78 -7.48 0.88 -6.92
N VAL A 79 -8.21 1.34 -5.90
CA VAL A 79 -8.31 0.62 -4.61
C VAL A 79 -8.86 -0.79 -4.81
N GLU A 80 -9.94 -0.92 -5.56
CA GLU A 80 -10.53 -2.23 -5.90
C GLU A 80 -9.51 -3.14 -6.61
N THR A 81 -8.81 -2.62 -7.61
CA THR A 81 -7.79 -3.38 -8.35
C THR A 81 -6.64 -3.80 -7.44
N ALA A 82 -6.17 -2.93 -6.55
CA ALA A 82 -5.11 -3.23 -5.60
C ALA A 82 -5.50 -4.38 -4.66
N ILE A 83 -6.76 -4.42 -4.19
CA ILE A 83 -7.28 -5.50 -3.35
C ILE A 83 -7.30 -6.83 -4.12
N TYR A 84 -7.80 -6.84 -5.36
CA TYR A 84 -7.79 -8.07 -6.18
C TYR A 84 -6.37 -8.56 -6.47
N ASN A 85 -5.43 -7.66 -6.72
CA ASN A 85 -4.03 -7.98 -6.92
C ASN A 85 -3.39 -8.57 -5.65
N TRP A 86 -3.69 -8.00 -4.48
CA TRP A 86 -3.24 -8.53 -3.20
C TRP A 86 -3.81 -9.93 -2.92
N TRP A 87 -5.10 -10.18 -3.17
CA TRP A 87 -5.66 -11.53 -3.10
C TRP A 87 -4.97 -12.51 -4.05
N THR A 88 -4.64 -12.07 -5.26
CA THR A 88 -3.91 -12.89 -6.24
C THR A 88 -2.49 -13.18 -5.76
N ALA A 89 -1.79 -12.19 -5.21
CA ALA A 89 -0.46 -12.35 -4.65
C ALA A 89 -0.45 -13.39 -3.52
N ASN A 90 -1.41 -13.31 -2.58
CA ASN A 90 -1.55 -14.30 -1.50
C ASN A 90 -1.74 -15.73 -2.02
N LEU A 91 -2.52 -15.92 -3.10
CA LEU A 91 -2.68 -17.24 -3.73
C LEU A 91 -1.39 -17.73 -4.40
N TYR A 92 -0.62 -16.81 -4.98
CA TYR A 92 0.66 -17.13 -5.63
C TYR A 92 1.74 -17.46 -4.60
N GLU A 93 1.74 -16.78 -3.46
CA GLU A 93 2.65 -16.99 -2.33
C GLU A 93 2.48 -18.35 -1.65
N ALA A 94 1.26 -18.89 -1.68
CA ALA A 94 0.97 -20.25 -1.26
C ALA A 94 1.56 -21.32 -2.20
N SER A 95 2.02 -20.93 -3.40
CA SER A 95 2.67 -21.85 -4.34
C SER A 95 4.18 -21.91 -4.15
N SER A 96 4.79 -23.01 -4.62
CA SER A 96 6.26 -23.17 -4.68
C SER A 96 6.84 -22.79 -6.04
N ASP A 97 6.06 -22.13 -6.91
CA ASP A 97 6.46 -21.74 -8.26
C ASP A 97 7.14 -20.37 -8.23
N GLU A 98 8.42 -20.32 -8.62
CA GLU A 98 9.23 -19.10 -8.56
C GLU A 98 8.64 -17.96 -9.42
N ASP A 99 8.07 -18.28 -10.59
CA ASP A 99 7.50 -17.25 -11.46
C ASP A 99 6.23 -16.65 -10.85
N ARG A 100 5.44 -17.47 -10.14
CA ARG A 100 4.31 -16.97 -9.35
C ARG A 100 4.76 -16.12 -8.18
N LEU A 101 5.83 -16.49 -7.48
CA LEU A 101 6.38 -15.68 -6.39
C LEU A 101 6.89 -14.33 -6.90
N ARG A 102 7.55 -14.28 -8.05
CA ARG A 102 7.97 -13.03 -8.69
C ARG A 102 6.78 -12.15 -9.05
N ALA A 103 5.73 -12.76 -9.61
CA ALA A 103 4.50 -12.03 -9.89
C ALA A 103 3.82 -11.51 -8.61
N ALA A 104 3.79 -12.30 -7.53
CA ALA A 104 3.24 -11.90 -6.24
C ALA A 104 3.96 -10.67 -5.66
N PHE A 105 5.29 -10.66 -5.70
CA PHE A 105 6.09 -9.52 -5.26
C PHE A 105 5.75 -8.21 -5.98
N ILE A 106 5.41 -8.27 -7.27
CA ILE A 106 4.95 -7.09 -8.01
C ILE A 106 3.50 -6.74 -7.66
N LEU A 107 2.62 -7.73 -7.65
CA LEU A 107 1.18 -7.53 -7.44
C LEU A 107 0.86 -6.98 -6.05
N ARG A 108 1.55 -7.45 -5.00
CA ARG A 108 1.29 -7.03 -3.63
C ARG A 108 1.57 -5.55 -3.39
N SER A 109 2.48 -4.96 -4.16
CA SER A 109 2.80 -3.52 -4.07
C SER A 109 1.88 -2.64 -4.92
N SER A 110 0.86 -3.19 -5.59
CA SER A 110 -0.03 -2.42 -6.47
C SER A 110 -0.84 -1.33 -5.76
N TYR A 111 -0.96 -1.37 -4.43
CA TYR A 111 -1.53 -0.26 -3.67
C TYR A 111 -0.71 1.05 -3.77
N SER A 112 0.56 0.98 -4.20
CA SER A 112 1.36 2.17 -4.56
C SER A 112 0.75 2.96 -5.72
N ASP A 113 -0.05 2.33 -6.60
CA ASP A 113 -0.74 3.02 -7.69
C ASP A 113 -1.79 4.02 -7.19
N ILE A 114 -2.30 3.84 -5.96
CA ILE A 114 -3.16 4.82 -5.29
C ILE A 114 -2.38 6.14 -5.11
N ALA A 115 -1.12 6.07 -4.67
CA ALA A 115 -0.26 7.24 -4.52
C ALA A 115 0.07 7.89 -5.87
N THR A 116 0.33 7.09 -6.90
CA THR A 116 0.52 7.57 -8.28
C THR A 116 -0.71 8.31 -8.80
N MET A 117 -1.92 7.79 -8.56
CA MET A 117 -3.17 8.47 -8.92
C MET A 117 -3.37 9.76 -8.12
N CYS A 118 -3.04 9.78 -6.83
CA CYS A 118 -3.04 11.00 -6.04
C CYS A 118 -2.07 12.05 -6.62
N ALA A 119 -0.85 11.66 -7.00
CA ALA A 119 0.11 12.55 -7.65
C ALA A 119 -0.44 13.13 -8.96
N ARG A 120 -1.15 12.31 -9.76
CA ARG A 120 -1.84 12.77 -10.97
C ARG A 120 -2.93 13.80 -10.66
N ILE A 121 -3.74 13.56 -9.64
CA ILE A 121 -4.82 14.47 -9.23
C ILE A 121 -4.23 15.82 -8.76
N VAL A 122 -3.16 15.81 -7.96
CA VAL A 122 -2.61 17.04 -7.37
C VAL A 122 -1.69 17.84 -8.29
N GLY A 123 -0.99 17.17 -9.22
CA GLY A 123 0.08 17.75 -10.01
C GLY A 123 -0.07 17.58 -11.52
N GLY A 124 -1.07 16.83 -11.98
CA GLY A 124 -1.26 16.49 -13.38
C GLY A 124 -0.43 15.28 -13.84
N PRO A 125 -0.65 14.82 -15.09
CA PRO A 125 -0.02 13.62 -15.63
C PRO A 125 1.51 13.69 -15.69
N ASP A 126 2.09 14.85 -16.03
CA ASP A 126 3.55 15.02 -16.09
C ASP A 126 4.20 14.93 -14.71
N TRP A 127 3.50 15.42 -13.68
CA TRP A 127 3.98 15.29 -12.32
C TRP A 127 3.96 13.83 -11.87
N ALA A 128 2.84 13.13 -12.07
CA ALA A 128 2.73 11.69 -11.76
C ALA A 128 3.84 10.88 -12.45
N ARG A 129 4.13 11.18 -13.72
CA ARG A 129 5.23 10.54 -14.45
C ARG A 129 6.61 10.85 -13.85
N THR A 130 6.80 12.07 -13.35
CA THR A 130 8.06 12.50 -12.72
C THR A 130 8.28 11.80 -11.38
N VAL A 131 7.26 11.72 -10.53
CA VAL A 131 7.39 11.14 -9.18
C VAL A 131 7.10 9.66 -9.09
N GLY A 132 6.58 9.03 -10.14
CA GLY A 132 6.27 7.60 -10.20
C GLY A 132 7.42 6.70 -9.74
N PRO A 133 8.66 6.86 -10.26
CA PRO A 133 9.79 6.06 -9.81
C PRO A 133 10.01 6.14 -8.30
N GLU A 134 9.97 7.34 -7.72
CA GLU A 134 10.16 7.55 -6.29
C GLU A 134 9.08 6.88 -5.43
N ILE A 135 7.82 6.93 -5.88
CA ILE A 135 6.70 6.25 -5.23
C ILE A 135 6.94 4.74 -5.22
N HIS A 136 7.26 4.14 -6.37
CA HIS A 136 7.45 2.69 -6.46
C HIS A 136 8.74 2.24 -5.76
N ASP A 137 9.82 3.01 -5.81
CA ASP A 137 11.07 2.71 -5.10
C ASP A 137 10.85 2.65 -3.57
N HIS A 138 10.00 3.51 -3.03
CA HIS A 138 9.66 3.46 -1.59
C HIS A 138 8.87 2.20 -1.24
N TRP A 139 7.85 1.84 -2.03
CA TRP A 139 6.98 0.68 -1.76
C TRP A 139 7.64 -0.68 -2.08
N HIS A 140 8.57 -0.73 -3.03
CA HIS A 140 9.38 -1.91 -3.32
C HIS A 140 10.73 -1.91 -2.58
N GLY A 141 10.96 -0.96 -1.68
CA GLY A 141 12.25 -0.72 -1.05
C GLY A 141 12.81 -1.90 -0.24
N GLU A 142 11.98 -2.87 0.14
CA GLU A 142 12.47 -4.11 0.76
C GLU A 142 13.34 -4.95 -0.20
N GLY A 143 13.04 -4.92 -1.50
CA GLY A 143 13.69 -5.73 -2.52
C GLY A 143 13.34 -7.23 -2.45
N TRP A 144 13.59 -7.91 -3.57
CA TRP A 144 13.23 -9.31 -3.77
C TRP A 144 13.81 -10.27 -2.72
N ALA A 145 15.07 -10.09 -2.34
CA ALA A 145 15.72 -10.99 -1.40
C ALA A 145 15.12 -10.91 0.01
N LYS A 146 14.78 -9.70 0.47
CA LYS A 146 14.17 -9.49 1.80
C LYS A 146 12.71 -9.94 1.79
N TYR A 147 11.99 -9.68 0.71
CA TYR A 147 10.64 -10.18 0.48
C TYR A 147 10.56 -11.70 0.70
N LEU A 148 11.45 -12.48 0.09
CA LEU A 148 11.46 -13.94 0.27
C LEU A 148 11.72 -14.37 1.72
N LEU A 149 12.57 -13.63 2.45
CA LEU A 149 12.83 -13.91 3.86
C LEU A 149 11.60 -13.62 4.73
N ASN A 150 10.92 -12.49 4.48
CA ASN A 150 9.68 -12.13 5.18
C ASN A 150 8.59 -13.17 4.92
N LEU A 151 8.41 -13.58 3.66
CA LEU A 151 7.40 -14.57 3.28
C LEU A 151 7.64 -15.93 3.95
N GLU A 152 8.89 -16.38 4.06
CA GLU A 152 9.18 -17.63 4.77
C GLU A 152 8.85 -17.51 6.26
N HIS A 153 9.21 -16.38 6.88
CA HIS A 153 8.89 -16.11 8.28
C HIS A 153 7.38 -16.09 8.54
N GLU A 154 6.61 -15.43 7.68
CA GLU A 154 5.15 -15.42 7.75
C GLU A 154 4.56 -16.83 7.69
N LYS A 155 5.09 -17.69 6.81
CA LYS A 155 4.65 -19.10 6.70
C LYS A 155 4.96 -19.90 7.95
N GLU A 156 6.14 -19.71 8.55
CA GLU A 156 6.52 -20.35 9.81
C GLU A 156 5.62 -19.93 10.97
N CYS A 157 5.21 -18.66 11.03
CA CYS A 157 4.33 -18.16 12.08
C CYS A 157 2.86 -18.59 11.93
N ARG A 158 2.40 -18.90 10.70
CA ARG A 158 1.02 -19.36 10.43
C ARG A 158 0.77 -20.84 10.73
N ALA A 159 1.83 -21.66 10.73
CA ALA A 159 1.75 -23.12 10.86
C ALA A 159 1.42 -23.59 12.29
#